data_AF-W7KXI4-F1
#
_entry.id   AF-W7KXI4-F1
#
_cell.length_a   1.000
_cell.length_b   1.000
_cell.length_c   1.000
_cell.angle_alpha   90.00
_cell.angle_beta   90.00
_cell.angle_gamma   90.00
#
_symmetry.space_group_name_H-M   'P 1'
#
loop_
_entity.id
_entity.type
_entity.pdbx_description
1 polymer ?
#
loop_
_entity_poly.entity_id
_entity_poly.type
_entity_poly.pdbx_seq_one_letter_code
_entity_poly.pdbx_strand_id
1 'polypeptide(L)' 'MRSVVGPTISQKAGVFYISNDEEDALRSYELAKKMYPDFTIVLTNLANTEDKIAATNIDPDLGDFEKGYAIIILVPG' A
#
# COMPACT_ATOMS: atom_id res chain seq x y z
N MET A 1 6.63 -27.45 -16.34
CA MET A 1 6.78 -26.09 -15.78
C MET A 1 5.45 -25.72 -15.16
N ARG A 2 5.35 -25.55 -13.84
CA ARG A 2 4.14 -25.04 -13.19
C ARG A 2 4.20 -23.52 -13.25
N SER A 3 3.46 -22.93 -14.18
CA SER A 3 3.23 -21.49 -14.18
C SER A 3 2.32 -21.17 -13.00
N VAL A 4 2.91 -20.59 -11.95
CA VAL A 4 2.14 -19.90 -10.91
C VAL A 4 1.71 -18.55 -11.50
N VAL A 5 0.60 -18.56 -12.23
CA VAL A 5 -0.18 -17.34 -12.44
C VAL A 5 -0.85 -17.02 -11.11
N GLY A 6 -0.06 -16.44 -10.18
CA GLY A 6 -0.63 -15.69 -9.08
C GLY A 6 -1.47 -14.55 -9.64
N PRO A 7 -2.42 -13.98 -8.86
CA PRO A 7 -3.15 -12.79 -9.30
C PRO A 7 -2.13 -11.76 -9.77
N THR A 8 -2.41 -11.09 -10.89
CA THR A 8 -1.58 -10.00 -11.41
C THR A 8 -1.54 -8.90 -10.36
N ILE A 9 -0.65 -9.05 -9.37
CA ILE A 9 -0.30 -7.97 -8.46
C ILE A 9 0.15 -6.86 -9.38
N SER A 10 -0.51 -5.71 -9.29
CA SER A 10 -0.18 -4.55 -10.12
C SER A 10 1.32 -4.29 -9.97
N GLN A 11 2.13 -4.69 -10.97
CA GLN A 11 3.60 -4.61 -10.91
C GLN A 11 4.11 -3.16 -10.81
N LYS A 12 3.20 -2.19 -10.77
CA LYS A 12 3.44 -0.75 -10.67
C LYS A 12 3.08 -0.19 -9.28
N ALA A 13 2.96 -1.01 -8.25
CA ALA A 13 2.66 -0.55 -6.89
C ALA A 13 3.42 -1.37 -5.85
N GLY A 14 3.84 -0.74 -4.76
CA GLY A 14 4.51 -1.41 -3.64
C GLY A 14 4.16 -0.79 -2.30
N VAL A 15 4.14 -1.62 -1.26
CA VAL A 15 3.90 -1.18 0.13
C VAL A 15 5.20 -0.68 0.73
N PHE A 16 5.20 0.55 1.22
CA PHE A 16 6.34 1.17 1.88
C PHE A 16 6.34 0.92 3.40
N TYR A 17 5.18 1.05 4.03
CA TYR A 17 5.05 0.97 5.49
C TYR A 17 3.60 0.68 5.88
N ILE A 18 3.41 0.03 7.03
CA ILE A 18 2.11 -0.25 7.63
C ILE A 18 2.18 0.09 9.11
N SER A 19 1.19 0.81 9.63
CA SER A 19 1.08 1.11 11.07
C SER A 19 -0.37 1.10 11.52
N ASN A 20 -0.61 0.75 12.78
CA ASN A 20 -1.92 0.87 13.39
C ASN A 20 -2.19 2.27 13.96
N ASP A 21 -1.16 3.11 14.02
CA ASP A 21 -1.22 4.47 14.55
C ASP A 21 -1.24 5.49 13.40
N GLU A 22 -2.23 6.38 13.43
CA GLU A 22 -2.43 7.37 12.35
C GLU A 22 -1.32 8.41 12.32
N GLU A 23 -0.83 8.87 13.47
CA GLU A 23 0.23 9.88 13.53
C GLU A 23 1.55 9.32 12.97
N ASP A 24 1.87 8.08 13.33
CA ASP A 24 3.04 7.37 12.82
C ASP A 24 2.95 7.10 11.31
N ALA A 25 1.76 6.72 10.82
CA ALA A 25 1.51 6.58 9.40
C ALA A 25 1.65 7.92 8.66
N LEU A 26 1.14 9.02 9.21
CA LEU A 26 1.29 10.36 8.62
C LEU A 26 2.76 10.79 8.55
N ARG A 27 3.55 10.55 9.60
CA ARG A 27 5.00 10.83 9.58
C ARG A 27 5.72 10.04 8.50
N SER A 28 5.40 8.75 8.40
CA SER A 28 5.97 7.86 7.40
C SER A 28 5.53 8.23 5.98
N TYR A 29 4.31 8.73 5.81
CA TYR A 29 3.77 9.21 4.53
C TYR A 29 4.54 10.44 4.03
N GLU A 30 4.79 11.40 4.92
CA GLU A 30 5.61 12.57 4.61
C GLU A 30 7.07 12.20 4.34
N LEU A 31 7.60 11.17 5.00
CA LEU A 31 8.92 10.61 4.68
C LEU A 31 8.95 9.98 3.29
N ALA A 32 7.95 9.17 2.95
CA ALA A 32 7.84 8.51 1.65
C ALA A 32 7.79 9.54 0.51
N LYS A 33 7.01 10.62 0.66
CA LYS A 33 6.99 11.74 -0.31
C LYS A 33 8.36 12.39 -0.52
N LYS A 34 9.17 12.51 0.53
CA LYS A 34 10.52 13.09 0.45
C LYS A 34 11.51 12.14 -0.22
N MET A 35 11.39 10.84 0.03
CA MET A 35 12.31 9.84 -0.54
C MET A 35 11.98 9.50 -1.99
N TYR A 36 10.69 9.56 -2.34
CA TYR A 36 10.19 9.21 -3.66
C TYR A 36 9.39 10.38 -4.27
N PRO A 37 10.01 11.54 -4.51
CA PRO A 37 9.31 12.74 -4.97
C PRO A 37 8.70 12.57 -6.37
N ASP A 38 9.25 11.67 -7.18
CA ASP A 38 8.79 11.39 -8.55
C ASP A 38 7.67 10.34 -8.61
N PHE A 39 7.29 9.78 -7.46
CA PHE A 39 6.28 8.71 -7.36
C PHE A 39 5.00 9.23 -6.73
N THR A 40 3.89 8.59 -7.09
CA THR A 40 2.61 8.88 -6.43
C THR A 40 2.53 8.07 -5.15
N ILE A 41 2.47 8.76 -4.01
CA ILE A 41 2.36 8.14 -2.69
C ILE A 41 0.91 8.23 -2.21
N VAL A 42 0.35 7.10 -1.79
CA VAL A 42 -1.02 6.96 -1.28
C VAL A 42 -0.97 6.49 0.17
N LEU A 43 -1.74 7.15 1.03
CA LEU A 43 -2.03 6.67 2.39
C LEU A 43 -3.41 6.00 2.35
N THR A 44 -3.44 4.71 2.65
CA THR A 44 -4.65 3.88 2.59
C THR A 44 -5.10 3.54 4.00
N ASN A 45 -6.38 3.72 4.30
CA ASN A 45 -6.95 3.33 5.58
C ASN A 45 -7.53 1.90 5.50
N LEU A 46 -6.88 0.94 6.15
CA LEU A 46 -7.25 -0.47 6.13
C LEU A 46 -8.54 -0.75 6.93
N ALA A 47 -9.01 0.19 7.75
CA ALA A 47 -10.32 0.09 8.39
C ALA A 47 -11.47 0.45 7.43
N ASN A 48 -11.19 1.19 6.34
CA ASN A 48 -12.15 1.46 5.30
C ASN A 48 -12.15 0.29 4.28
N THR A 49 -13.33 -0.28 4.02
CA THR A 49 -13.49 -1.45 3.16
C THR A 49 -13.06 -1.19 1.71
N GLU A 50 -13.38 -0.03 1.14
CA GLU A 50 -13.02 0.29 -0.25
C GLU A 50 -11.51 0.46 -0.39
N ASP A 51 -10.92 1.23 0.52
CA ASP A 51 -9.47 1.42 0.64
C ASP A 51 -8.74 0.09 0.82
N LYS A 52 -9.24 -0.77 1.71
CA LYS A 52 -8.67 -2.09 1.94
C LYS A 52 -8.74 -2.96 0.70
N ILE A 53 -9.86 -3.00 -0.03
CA ILE A 53 -9.97 -3.75 -1.27
C ILE A 53 -8.93 -3.26 -2.29
N ALA A 54 -8.76 -1.94 -2.43
CA ALA A 54 -7.76 -1.36 -3.31
C ALA A 54 -6.33 -1.77 -2.88
N ALA A 55 -6.04 -1.75 -1.58
CA ALA A 55 -4.78 -2.21 -1.00
C ALA A 55 -4.52 -3.71 -1.21
N THR A 56 -5.51 -4.58 -0.98
CA THR A 56 -5.40 -6.04 -1.16
C THR A 56 -5.10 -6.41 -2.62
N ASN A 57 -5.56 -5.62 -3.59
CA ASN A 57 -5.20 -5.82 -5.00
C ASN A 57 -3.72 -5.51 -5.29
N ILE A 58 -3.07 -4.72 -4.44
CA ILE A 58 -1.65 -4.35 -4.54
C ILE A 58 -0.79 -5.30 -3.71
N ASP A 59 -1.24 -5.65 -2.52
CA ASP A 59 -0.59 -6.63 -1.67
C ASP A 59 -1.67 -7.42 -0.92
N PRO A 60 -1.88 -8.71 -1.23
CA PRO A 60 -2.93 -9.50 -0.62
C PRO A 60 -2.79 -9.59 0.91
N ASP A 61 -1.58 -9.45 1.45
CA ASP A 61 -1.33 -9.49 2.89
C ASP A 61 -2.00 -8.31 3.62
N LEU A 62 -2.28 -7.21 2.91
CA LEU A 62 -3.04 -6.07 3.47
C LEU A 62 -4.50 -6.41 3.79
N GLY A 63 -5.04 -7.49 3.19
CA GLY A 63 -6.40 -7.95 3.46
C GLY A 63 -6.60 -8.50 4.87
N ASP A 64 -5.53 -8.99 5.50
CA ASP A 64 -5.55 -9.61 6.83
C ASP A 64 -5.61 -8.57 7.96
N PHE A 65 -5.37 -7.29 7.66
CA PHE A 65 -5.45 -6.23 8.64
C PHE A 65 -6.91 -5.79 8.84
N GLU A 66 -7.39 -5.85 10.08
CA GLU A 66 -8.72 -5.35 10.45
C GLU A 66 -8.78 -3.82 10.54
N LYS A 67 -7.65 -3.18 10.82
CA LYS A 67 -7.49 -1.74 10.98
C LYS A 67 -6.04 -1.33 10.73
N GLY A 68 -5.81 -0.03 10.62
CA GLY A 68 -4.49 0.56 10.43
C GLY A 68 -4.38 1.29 9.10
N TYR A 69 -3.16 1.67 8.76
CA TYR A 69 -2.83 2.50 7.63
C TYR A 69 -1.67 1.88 6.88
N ALA A 70 -1.78 1.82 5.55
CA ALA A 70 -0.71 1.39 4.67
C ALA A 70 -0.27 2.57 3.79
N ILE A 71 1.03 2.70 3.58
CA ILE A 71 1.60 3.65 2.63
C ILE A 71 1.99 2.87 1.40
N ILE A 72 1.41 3.26 0.28
CA ILE A 72 1.60 2.62 -1.01
C ILE A 72 2.30 3.60 -1.94
N ILE A 73 3.33 3.10 -2.63
CA ILE A 73 4.07 3.83 -3.65
C ILE A 73 3.63 3.28 -5.00
N LEU A 74 3.08 4.16 -5.84
CA LEU A 74 2.70 3.84 -7.21
C LEU A 74 3.81 4.29 -8.15
N VAL A 75 4.31 3.34 -8.93
CA VAL A 75 5.30 3.55 -9.98
C VAL A 75 4.61 4.26 -11.15
N PRO A 76 5.08 5.46 -11.55
CA PRO A 76 4.56 6.13 -12.72
C PRO A 76 4.77 5.24 -13.95
N GLY A 77 3.69 5.09 -14.72
CA GLY A 77 3.56 4.07 -15.74
C GLY A 77 3.89 4.51 -17.14
#